data_AF-A0A1F6ID57-F1
#
_entry.id   AF-A0A1F6ID57-F1
#
_cell.length_a   1.000
_cell.length_b   1.000
_cell.length_c   1.000
_cell.angle_alpha   90.00
_cell.angle_beta   90.00
_cell.angle_gamma   90.00
#
_symmetry.space_group_name_H-M   'P 1'
#
loop_
_entity.id
_entity.type
_entity.pdbx_description
1 polymer ?
#
loop_
_entity_poly.entity_id
_entity_poly.type
_entity_poly.pdbx_seq_one_letter_code
_entity_poly.pdbx_strand_id
1 'polypeptide(L)'
;MDSAFAKPDSFPKLKKKANLAHAVHDLGLSAQAEDEEIYQKAVEQNRFVLTINFKDFRKFVKEDKPGTLGIDSQLTNQEIDEKVTNFISGKDPEDYKGKATKI
;
A
#
# COMPACT_ATOMS: atom_id res chain seq x y z
N MET A 1 15.98 -11.88 4.30
CA MET A 1 14.87 -11.93 3.32
C MET A 1 14.43 -10.49 3.17
N ASP A 2 14.75 -9.88 2.03
CA ASP A 2 14.38 -8.49 1.75
C ASP A 2 12.86 -8.40 1.65
N SER A 3 12.26 -7.45 2.34
CA SER A 3 10.84 -7.14 2.16
C SER A 3 10.59 -6.76 0.70
N ALA A 4 9.44 -7.17 0.15
CA ALA A 4 9.08 -6.88 -1.24
C ALA A 4 9.08 -5.37 -1.59
N PHE A 5 8.98 -4.51 -0.57
CA PHE A 5 9.09 -3.06 -0.70
C PHE A 5 10.27 -2.50 0.09
N ALA A 6 10.82 -1.39 -0.40
CA ALA A 6 11.80 -0.61 0.33
C ALA A 6 11.17 0.17 1.51
N LYS A 7 12.02 0.72 2.39
CA LYS A 7 11.57 1.58 3.49
C LYS A 7 10.97 2.90 2.97
N PRO A 8 10.13 3.59 3.76
CA PRO A 8 9.51 4.86 3.35
C PRO A 8 10.49 5.93 2.85
N ASP A 9 11.73 5.92 3.34
CA ASP A 9 12.77 6.88 2.93
C ASP A 9 13.21 6.74 1.47
N SER A 10 12.92 5.60 0.83
CA SER A 10 13.11 5.41 -0.60
C SER A 10 12.02 6.06 -1.47
N PHE A 11 10.97 6.62 -0.86
CA PHE A 11 9.82 7.24 -1.55
C PHE A 11 9.62 8.70 -1.13
N PRO A 12 10.58 9.60 -1.44
CA PRO A 12 10.57 10.98 -0.95
C PRO A 12 9.39 11.82 -1.45
N LYS A 13 8.83 11.54 -2.63
CA LYS A 13 7.64 12.26 -3.14
C LYS A 13 6.38 11.76 -2.43
N LEU A 14 6.21 10.45 -2.32
CA LEU A 14 5.05 9.81 -1.71
C LEU A 14 4.95 10.14 -0.22
N LYS A 15 6.06 10.08 0.52
CA LYS A 15 6.10 10.42 1.95
C LYS A 15 5.71 11.87 2.25
N LYS A 16 5.87 12.79 1.30
CA LYS A 16 5.40 14.18 1.42
C LYS A 16 3.91 14.34 1.16
N LYS A 17 3.28 13.38 0.48
CA LYS A 17 1.86 13.44 0.07
C LYS A 17 0.96 12.56 0.91
N ALA A 18 1.50 11.46 1.44
CA ALA A 18 0.76 10.48 2.21
C ALA A 18 1.55 10.04 3.44
N ASN A 19 0.82 9.62 4.47
CA ASN A 19 1.37 8.95 5.64
C ASN A 19 1.77 7.51 5.26
N LEU A 20 3.01 7.34 4.81
CA LEU A 20 3.55 6.06 4.37
C LEU A 20 4.10 5.27 5.55
N ALA A 21 3.74 3.99 5.64
CA ALA A 21 4.27 3.05 6.62
C ALA A 21 4.56 1.70 5.96
N HIS A 22 5.70 1.11 6.32
CA HIS A 22 6.11 -0.21 5.88
C HIS A 22 5.65 -1.26 6.89
N ALA A 23 5.01 -2.34 6.40
CA ALA A 23 4.45 -3.41 7.22
C ALA A 23 5.42 -3.96 8.28
N VAL A 24 6.64 -4.31 7.87
CA VAL A 24 7.66 -4.86 8.78
C VAL A 24 8.31 -3.76 9.63
N HIS A 25 8.94 -2.77 8.98
CA HIS A 25 9.80 -1.80 9.67
C HIS A 25 9.05 -0.79 10.54
N ASP A 26 7.83 -0.38 10.15
CA ASP A 26 7.08 0.66 10.86
C ASP A 26 5.89 0.10 11.65
N LEU A 27 5.26 -0.98 11.15
CA LEU A 27 4.09 -1.59 11.81
C LEU A 27 4.43 -2.84 12.64
N GLY A 28 5.69 -3.27 12.65
CA GLY A 28 6.17 -4.37 13.48
C GLY A 28 5.68 -5.76 13.05
N LEU A 29 5.15 -5.90 11.83
CA LEU A 29 4.73 -7.19 11.31
C LEU A 29 5.94 -8.07 11.00
N SER A 30 5.74 -9.38 11.06
CA SER A 30 6.75 -10.35 10.62
C SER A 30 7.07 -10.13 9.14
N ALA A 31 8.33 -10.39 8.74
CA ALA A 31 8.69 -10.45 7.32
C ALA A 31 7.98 -11.60 6.57
N GLN A 32 7.37 -12.52 7.31
CA GLN A 32 6.55 -13.63 6.82
C GLN A 32 5.06 -13.41 7.11
N ALA A 33 4.64 -12.18 7.48
CA ALA A 33 3.23 -11.89 7.71
C ALA A 33 2.42 -12.15 6.44
N GLU A 34 1.29 -12.82 6.60
CA GLU A 34 0.39 -13.14 5.50
C GLU A 34 -0.35 -11.88 5.01
N ASP A 35 -0.80 -11.90 3.76
CA ASP A 35 -1.53 -10.77 3.16
C ASP A 35 -2.76 -10.35 3.99
N GLU A 36 -3.43 -11.32 4.62
CA GLU A 36 -4.57 -11.06 5.51
C GLU A 36 -4.14 -10.25 6.74
N GLU A 37 -3.03 -10.62 7.39
CA GLU A 37 -2.53 -9.92 8.58
C GLU A 37 -2.14 -8.47 8.24
N ILE A 38 -1.48 -8.28 7.10
CA ILE A 38 -1.13 -6.95 6.59
C ILE A 38 -2.40 -6.14 6.34
N TYR A 39 -3.42 -6.72 5.71
CA TYR A 39 -4.68 -6.04 5.43
C TYR A 39 -5.44 -5.70 6.71
N GLN A 40 -5.51 -6.60 7.69
CA GLN A 40 -6.13 -6.31 8.99
C GLN A 40 -5.43 -5.16 9.69
N LYS A 41 -4.09 -5.10 9.65
CA LYS A 41 -3.34 -3.97 10.20
C LYS A 41 -3.68 -2.65 9.50
N ALA A 42 -3.89 -2.69 8.19
CA ALA A 42 -4.32 -1.55 7.41
C ALA A 42 -5.74 -1.08 7.80
N VAL A 43 -6.66 -2.03 8.06
CA VAL A 43 -8.01 -1.76 8.59
C VAL A 43 -7.93 -1.10 9.97
N GLU A 44 -7.16 -1.67 10.91
CA GLU A 44 -6.97 -1.12 12.26
C GLU A 44 -6.47 0.33 12.25
N GLN A 45 -5.58 0.66 11.31
CA GLN A 45 -5.00 1.99 11.20
C GLN A 45 -5.70 2.93 10.21
N ASN A 46 -6.80 2.48 9.59
CA ASN A 46 -7.52 3.21 8.54
C ASN A 46 -6.59 3.66 7.39
N ARG A 47 -5.84 2.72 6.81
CA ARG A 47 -4.87 2.94 5.71
C ARG A 47 -5.19 2.04 4.53
N PHE A 48 -5.03 2.52 3.31
CA PHE A 48 -5.05 1.65 2.14
C PHE A 48 -3.73 0.88 1.99
N VAL A 49 -3.78 -0.29 1.36
CA VAL A 49 -2.59 -1.13 1.12
C VAL A 49 -2.04 -0.85 -0.28
N LEU A 50 -0.71 -0.72 -0.40
CA LEU A 50 0.00 -0.77 -1.67
C LEU A 50 0.66 -2.14 -1.81
N THR A 51 0.45 -2.86 -2.91
CA THR A 51 0.92 -4.25 -3.06
C THR A 51 1.29 -4.61 -4.49
N ILE A 52 2.19 -5.59 -4.65
CA ILE A 52 2.44 -6.28 -5.93
C ILE A 52 1.55 -7.54 -6.07
N ASN A 53 1.03 -8.07 -4.96
CA ASN A 53 0.15 -9.26 -4.90
C ASN A 53 -1.33 -8.86 -5.01
N PHE A 54 -1.68 -8.08 -6.04
CA PHE A 54 -3.00 -7.46 -6.14
C PHE A 54 -4.17 -8.46 -6.07
N LYS A 55 -4.02 -9.64 -6.69
CA LYS A 55 -5.07 -10.66 -6.71
C LYS A 55 -5.38 -11.18 -5.31
N ASP A 56 -4.37 -11.36 -4.49
CA ASP A 56 -4.50 -11.91 -3.14
C ASP A 56 -5.13 -10.89 -2.20
N PHE A 57 -4.72 -9.63 -2.28
CA PHE A 57 -5.33 -8.57 -1.47
C PHE A 57 -6.75 -8.20 -1.90
N ARG A 58 -7.09 -8.32 -3.18
CA ARG A 58 -8.40 -7.95 -3.71
C ARG A 58 -9.54 -8.68 -2.99
N LYS A 59 -9.32 -9.92 -2.53
CA LYS A 59 -10.35 -10.72 -1.83
C LYS A 59 -10.70 -10.20 -0.44
N PHE A 60 -9.86 -9.36 0.16
CA PHE A 60 -10.08 -8.81 1.50
C PHE A 60 -10.83 -7.47 1.48
N VAL A 61 -10.84 -6.78 0.34
CA VAL A 61 -11.46 -5.46 0.20
C VAL A 61 -12.98 -5.55 0.35
N LYS A 62 -13.54 -4.73 1.25
CA LYS A 62 -14.98 -4.61 1.54
C LYS A 62 -15.41 -3.14 1.48
N GLU A 63 -16.68 -2.88 1.17
CA GLU A 63 -17.24 -1.54 0.92
C GLU A 63 -16.89 -0.50 1.99
N ASP A 64 -16.90 -0.88 3.27
CA ASP A 64 -16.66 0.00 4.40
C ASP A 64 -15.21 -0.02 4.92
N LYS A 65 -14.31 -0.74 4.25
CA LYS A 65 -12.91 -0.95 4.68
C LYS A 65 -11.92 -0.23 3.76
N PRO A 66 -10.67 -0.02 4.19
CA PRO A 66 -9.67 0.58 3.32
C PRO A 66 -9.45 -0.20 2.02
N GLY A 67 -9.14 0.52 0.96
CA GLY A 67 -8.85 -0.08 -0.34
C GLY A 67 -7.45 -0.67 -0.46
N THR A 68 -7.19 -1.18 -1.66
CA THR A 68 -5.87 -1.67 -2.07
C THR A 68 -5.49 -1.10 -3.43
N LEU A 69 -4.26 -0.66 -3.56
CA LEU A 69 -3.61 -0.27 -4.80
C LEU A 69 -2.60 -1.35 -5.20
N GLY A 70 -2.81 -1.94 -6.39
CA GLY A 70 -1.91 -2.90 -7.00
C GLY A 70 -0.94 -2.21 -7.95
N ILE A 71 0.36 -2.49 -7.83
CA ILE A 71 1.41 -2.06 -8.76
C ILE A 71 2.09 -3.26 -9.42
N ASP A 72 2.86 -3.01 -10.48
CA ASP A 72 3.69 -4.03 -11.11
C ASP A 72 4.96 -4.32 -10.28
N SER A 73 5.34 -5.59 -10.17
CA SER A 73 6.52 -6.04 -9.43
C SER A 73 7.84 -5.62 -10.06
N GLN A 74 7.84 -5.23 -11.34
CA GLN A 74 9.06 -4.84 -12.06
C GLN A 74 9.43 -3.36 -11.86
N LEU A 75 8.57 -2.56 -11.21
CA LEU A 75 8.84 -1.15 -11.00
C LEU A 75 9.97 -0.93 -10.00
N THR A 76 10.88 -0.02 -10.35
CA THR A 76 11.89 0.50 -9.43
C THR A 76 11.25 1.38 -8.36
N ASN A 77 11.93 1.59 -7.22
CA ASN A 77 11.43 2.47 -6.16
C ASN A 77 11.10 3.89 -6.65
N GLN A 78 11.88 4.42 -7.60
CA GLN A 78 11.62 5.73 -8.20
C GLN A 78 10.31 5.74 -9.01
N GLU A 79 10.08 4.70 -9.83
CA GLU A 79 8.85 4.59 -10.61
C GLU A 79 7.63 4.39 -9.70
N ILE A 80 7.77 3.62 -8.62
CA ILE A 80 6.72 3.48 -7.60
C ILE A 80 6.43 4.84 -6.96
N ASP A 81 7.47 5.56 -6.51
CA ASP A 81 7.33 6.87 -5.86
C ASP A 81 6.55 7.84 -6.76
N GLU A 82 6.91 7.93 -8.03
CA GLU A 82 6.26 8.82 -9.00
C GLU A 82 4.84 8.38 -9.35
N LYS A 83 4.66 7.11 -9.68
CA LYS A 83 3.39 6.57 -10.17
C LYS A 83 2.31 6.65 -9.09
N VAL A 84 2.63 6.21 -7.87
CA VAL A 84 1.69 6.24 -6.75
C VAL A 84 1.42 7.68 -6.34
N THR A 85 2.44 8.54 -6.27
CA THR A 85 2.26 9.97 -5.96
C THR A 85 1.32 10.65 -6.95
N ASN A 86 1.53 10.45 -8.25
CA ASN A 86 0.68 11.03 -9.29
C ASN A 86 -0.74 10.48 -9.21
N PHE A 87 -0.88 9.17 -8.96
CA PHE A 87 -2.19 8.56 -8.83
C PHE A 87 -2.98 9.12 -7.65
N ILE A 88 -2.36 9.35 -6.50
CA ILE A 88 -3.08 9.84 -5.31
C ILE A 88 -3.23 11.37 -5.27
N SER A 89 -2.49 12.10 -6.10
CA SER A 89 -2.52 13.56 -6.11
C SER A 89 -3.88 14.08 -6.57
N GLY A 90 -4.48 14.94 -5.76
CA GLY A 90 -5.77 15.58 -6.06
C GLY A 90 -7.00 14.70 -5.82
N LYS A 91 -6.85 13.56 -5.14
CA LYS A 91 -7.95 12.67 -4.76
C LYS A 91 -8.17 12.66 -3.24
N ASP A 92 -9.39 12.35 -2.83
CA ASP A 92 -9.74 12.20 -1.43
C ASP A 92 -9.36 10.78 -0.94
N PRO A 93 -8.81 10.60 0.27
CA PRO A 93 -8.60 9.27 0.86
C PRO A 93 -9.86 8.37 0.86
N GLU A 94 -11.05 8.95 1.04
CA GLU A 94 -12.31 8.21 1.00
C GLU A 94 -12.62 7.67 -0.40
N ASP A 95 -12.03 8.25 -1.47
CA ASP A 95 -12.17 7.73 -2.83
C ASP A 95 -11.62 6.31 -2.99
N TYR A 96 -10.78 5.84 -2.05
CA TYR A 96 -10.18 4.50 -2.11
C TYR A 96 -10.91 3.47 -1.26
N LYS A 97 -11.85 3.89 -0.41
CA LYS A 97 -12.57 2.98 0.49
C LYS A 97 -13.36 1.94 -0.32
N GLY A 98 -13.19 0.68 0.06
CA GLY A 98 -13.81 -0.46 -0.62
C GLY A 98 -13.37 -0.70 -2.07
N LYS A 99 -12.29 -0.06 -2.54
CA LYS A 99 -11.81 -0.22 -3.91
C LYS A 99 -10.50 -0.98 -3.97
N ALA A 100 -10.44 -1.94 -4.89
CA ALA A 100 -9.21 -2.58 -5.31
C ALA A 100 -8.86 -2.05 -6.72
N THR A 101 -7.82 -1.21 -6.81
CA THR A 101 -7.42 -0.56 -8.07
C THR A 101 -6.02 -1.02 -8.46
N LYS A 102 -5.83 -1.43 -9.72
CA LYS A 102 -4.49 -1.66 -10.27
C LYS A 102 -4.04 -0.40 -11.02
N ILE A 103 -2.82 0.06 -10.75
CA ILE A 103 -2.29 1.31 -11.31
C ILE A 103 -1.01 1.09 -12.10
#